data_AF-A0A7X7BP40-F1
#
_entry.id   AF-A0A7X7BP40-F1
#
_cell.length_a   1.000
_cell.length_b   1.000
_cell.length_c   1.000
_cell.angle_alpha   90.00
_cell.angle_beta   90.00
_cell.angle_gamma   90.00
#
_symmetry.space_group_name_H-M   'P 1'
#
loop_
_entity.id
_entity.type
_entity.pdbx_description
1 polymer ?
#
loop_
_entity_poly.entity_id
_entity_poly.type
_entity_poly.pdbx_seq_one_letter_code
_entity_poly.pdbx_strand_id
1 'polypeptide(L)'
;MEKKDFVCIRLTKSSEMTVKATIGRMCHDIRATRPGYLRDDPDAKCYWFPEKSEGIWKMKSDPLSVKEVSEYLHRHIADMKKRYEEMPRGENGHFQRAKINTRWFMQGILIFSKEQLQEVSTFDILINSTRFLDVLAEKLKTKVVWAGFHDDETTLHLQFGLENLDSEAHTIQRRINKRVDQPERNHLMTTNELQDMAGEHFKELGFRRGISRDVTGAKHKEVRDVFRIEQAELIEK
;
A
#
# COMPACT_ATOMS: atom_id res chain seq x y z
N MET A 1 30.31 -1.83 7.62
CA MET A 1 29.04 -2.29 7.00
C MET A 1 28.60 -1.23 6.01
N GLU A 2 28.22 -1.61 4.80
CA GLU A 2 27.65 -0.67 3.84
C GLU A 2 26.31 -0.14 4.40
N LYS A 3 26.13 1.19 4.39
CA LYS A 3 24.93 1.84 4.93
C LYS A 3 23.69 1.37 4.19
N LYS A 4 22.67 0.94 4.93
CA LYS A 4 21.35 0.57 4.40
C LYS A 4 20.49 1.83 4.30
N ASP A 5 20.30 2.28 3.08
CA ASP A 5 19.55 3.48 2.72
C ASP A 5 18.41 3.15 1.75
N PHE A 6 17.75 2.01 1.93
CA PHE A 6 16.75 1.52 0.98
C PHE A 6 15.34 2.02 1.29
N VAL A 7 14.60 2.35 0.23
CA VAL A 7 13.14 2.39 0.22
C VAL A 7 12.60 1.17 -0.54
N CYS A 8 11.60 0.51 0.04
CA CYS A 8 10.98 -0.67 -0.52
C CYS A 8 9.47 -0.50 -0.57
N ILE A 9 8.86 -0.72 -1.74
CA ILE A 9 7.41 -0.78 -1.91
C ILE A 9 6.97 -2.21 -2.17
N ARG A 10 5.83 -2.65 -1.62
CA ARG A 10 5.30 -3.97 -1.94
C ARG A 10 3.79 -3.96 -1.95
N LEU A 11 3.19 -4.59 -2.95
CA LEU A 11 1.77 -4.87 -2.98
C LEU A 11 1.47 -6.24 -2.37
N THR A 12 0.43 -6.31 -1.56
CA THR A 12 -0.16 -7.56 -1.07
C THR A 12 -0.74 -8.36 -2.22
N LYS A 13 -0.72 -9.70 -2.16
CA LYS A 13 -1.26 -10.55 -3.23
C LYS A 13 -2.76 -10.33 -3.42
N SER A 14 -3.21 -10.22 -4.68
CA SER A 14 -4.63 -9.99 -4.99
C SER A 14 -5.58 -11.06 -4.42
N SER A 15 -5.12 -12.31 -4.32
CA SER A 15 -5.88 -13.42 -3.73
C SER A 15 -6.31 -13.13 -2.28
N GLU A 16 -5.50 -12.37 -1.54
CA GLU A 16 -5.71 -12.02 -0.14
C GLU A 16 -6.60 -10.79 0.04
N MET A 17 -6.89 -10.03 -1.02
CA MET A 17 -7.69 -8.79 -0.98
C MET A 17 -9.20 -9.04 -1.08
N THR A 18 -9.71 -10.01 -0.31
CA THR A 18 -11.16 -10.19 -0.14
C THR A 18 -11.77 -9.00 0.61
N VAL A 19 -13.07 -8.73 0.47
CA VAL A 19 -13.74 -7.63 1.19
C VAL A 19 -13.48 -7.68 2.70
N LYS A 20 -13.66 -8.87 3.31
CA LYS A 20 -13.39 -9.09 4.75
C LYS A 20 -11.93 -8.79 5.10
N ALA A 21 -10.99 -9.25 4.28
CA ALA A 21 -9.57 -9.01 4.51
C ALA A 21 -9.20 -7.54 4.33
N THR A 22 -9.76 -6.84 3.34
CA THR A 22 -9.55 -5.40 3.15
C THR A 22 -10.04 -4.60 4.36
N ILE A 23 -11.22 -4.92 4.90
CA ILE A 23 -11.72 -4.29 6.12
C ILE A 23 -10.74 -4.51 7.27
N GLY A 24 -10.31 -5.76 7.49
CA GLY A 24 -9.33 -6.07 8.54
C GLY A 24 -7.99 -5.35 8.36
N ARG A 25 -7.50 -5.24 7.12
CA ARG A 25 -6.29 -4.48 6.79
C ARG A 25 -6.48 -2.99 7.05
N MET A 26 -7.49 -2.34 6.47
CA MET A 26 -7.73 -0.92 6.75
C MET A 26 -7.89 -0.65 8.26
N CYS A 27 -8.59 -1.52 9.00
CA CYS A 27 -8.72 -1.38 10.45
C CYS A 27 -7.37 -1.45 11.18
N HIS A 28 -6.46 -2.30 10.72
CA HIS A 28 -5.08 -2.37 11.21
C HIS A 28 -4.30 -1.11 10.83
N ASP A 29 -4.31 -0.77 9.54
CA ASP A 29 -3.54 0.33 8.94
C ASP A 29 -3.92 1.68 9.56
N ILE A 30 -5.19 1.93 9.90
CA ILE A 30 -5.61 3.21 10.51
C ILE A 30 -5.77 3.12 12.03
N ARG A 31 -5.44 1.97 12.65
CA ARG A 31 -5.64 1.68 14.09
C ARG A 31 -7.09 1.73 14.58
N ALA A 32 -8.07 1.48 13.71
CA ALA A 32 -9.46 1.20 14.14
C ALA A 32 -9.53 -0.02 15.07
N THR A 33 -8.60 -0.95 14.90
CA THR A 33 -8.29 -1.99 15.87
C THR A 33 -6.82 -1.88 16.25
N ARG A 34 -6.52 -1.57 17.51
CA ARG A 34 -5.14 -1.51 17.99
C ARG A 34 -4.57 -2.92 18.12
N PRO A 35 -3.39 -3.22 17.54
CA PRO A 35 -2.72 -4.50 17.75
C PRO A 35 -2.46 -4.76 19.23
N GLY A 36 -2.55 -6.03 19.66
CA GLY A 36 -2.41 -6.38 21.07
C GLY A 36 -1.06 -5.97 21.68
N TYR A 37 0.01 -6.00 20.89
CA TYR A 37 1.36 -5.60 21.32
C TYR A 37 1.55 -4.08 21.44
N LEU A 38 0.63 -3.26 20.93
CA LEU A 38 0.62 -1.80 21.09
C LEU A 38 -0.46 -1.33 22.07
N ARG A 39 -1.18 -2.25 22.72
CA ARG A 39 -2.34 -1.92 23.55
C ARG A 39 -1.96 -0.96 24.68
N ASP A 40 -0.79 -1.20 25.28
CA ASP A 40 -0.31 -0.51 26.47
C ASP A 40 0.75 0.55 26.17
N ASP A 41 1.03 0.82 24.89
CA ASP A 41 1.96 1.87 24.48
C ASP A 41 1.22 3.21 24.31
N PRO A 42 1.44 4.20 25.21
CA PRO A 42 0.80 5.51 25.10
C PRO A 42 1.43 6.38 24.01
N ASP A 43 2.66 6.10 23.58
CA ASP A 43 3.42 6.88 22.60
C ASP A 43 3.28 6.36 21.17
N ALA A 44 2.67 5.19 21.01
CA ALA A 44 2.30 4.61 19.72
C ALA A 44 1.35 5.53 18.94
N LYS A 45 1.89 6.31 17.99
CA LYS A 45 1.14 7.17 17.09
C LYS A 45 0.90 6.47 15.75
N CYS A 46 -0.28 6.72 15.20
CA CYS A 46 -0.58 6.39 13.82
C CYS A 46 -1.28 7.60 13.23
N TYR A 47 -0.81 8.00 12.05
CA TYR A 47 -1.44 9.06 11.28
C TYR A 47 -2.13 8.43 10.09
N TRP A 48 -3.41 8.71 9.92
CA TRP A 48 -4.13 8.19 8.77
C TRP A 48 -4.73 9.30 7.93
N PHE A 49 -4.82 9.05 6.63
CA PHE A 49 -5.26 10.02 5.63
C PHE A 49 -6.51 9.47 4.94
N PRO A 50 -7.72 10.01 5.22
CA PRO A 50 -8.95 9.55 4.61
C PRO A 50 -9.09 10.05 3.18
N GLU A 51 -8.79 11.33 2.97
CA GLU A 51 -9.17 12.06 1.76
C GLU A 51 -8.25 13.29 1.57
N LYS A 52 -8.20 13.77 0.33
CA LYS A 52 -7.58 15.05 -0.02
C LYS A 52 -8.58 16.19 0.07
N SER A 53 -8.11 17.35 0.50
CA SER A 53 -8.82 18.63 0.46
C SER A 53 -7.89 19.63 -0.19
N GLU A 54 -8.34 20.32 -1.23
CA GLU A 54 -7.52 21.32 -1.95
C GLU A 54 -6.17 20.76 -2.45
N GLY A 55 -6.16 19.47 -2.82
CA GLY A 55 -4.95 18.77 -3.28
C GLY A 55 -4.04 18.27 -2.16
N ILE A 56 -4.34 18.53 -0.89
CA ILE A 56 -3.53 18.13 0.26
C ILE A 56 -4.24 17.04 1.06
N TRP A 57 -3.50 16.00 1.45
CA TRP A 57 -4.00 14.95 2.33
C TRP A 57 -4.33 15.48 3.73
N LYS A 58 -5.56 15.23 4.20
CA LYS A 58 -5.96 15.58 5.56
C LYS A 58 -5.50 14.50 6.53
N MET A 59 -4.55 14.83 7.39
CA MET A 59 -4.11 13.94 8.46
C MET A 59 -5.16 13.89 9.58
N LYS A 60 -5.50 12.67 10.01
CA LYS A 60 -6.34 12.43 11.19
C LYS A 60 -5.58 11.57 12.19
N SER A 61 -5.76 11.89 13.47
CA SER A 61 -5.25 11.13 14.62
C SER A 61 -6.30 10.19 15.19
N ASP A 62 -7.57 10.58 15.15
CA ASP A 62 -8.64 9.75 15.71
C ASP A 62 -9.03 8.66 14.70
N PRO A 63 -8.87 7.38 15.06
CA PRO A 63 -9.21 6.28 14.18
C PRO A 63 -10.74 6.15 14.07
N LEU A 64 -11.21 5.73 12.91
CA LEU A 64 -12.60 5.30 12.75
C LEU A 64 -12.87 4.04 13.56
N SER A 65 -14.11 3.80 13.94
CA SER A 65 -14.54 2.50 14.44
C SER A 65 -14.54 1.45 13.32
N VAL A 66 -14.47 0.16 13.68
CA VAL A 66 -14.57 -0.97 12.73
C VAL A 66 -15.85 -0.90 11.89
N LYS A 67 -16.96 -0.45 12.49
CA LYS A 67 -18.25 -0.28 11.80
C LYS A 67 -18.15 0.80 10.71
N GLU A 68 -17.59 1.95 11.05
CA GLU A 68 -17.40 3.06 10.09
C GLU A 68 -16.45 2.67 8.95
N VAL A 69 -15.35 1.94 9.24
CA VAL A 69 -14.46 1.39 8.21
C VAL A 69 -15.22 0.45 7.27
N SER A 70 -16.02 -0.46 7.83
CA SER A 70 -16.83 -1.38 7.05
C SER A 70 -17.81 -0.63 6.15
N GLU A 71 -18.58 0.31 6.68
CA GLU A 71 -19.54 1.11 5.93
C GLU A 71 -18.85 1.93 4.82
N TYR A 72 -17.72 2.56 5.14
CA TYR A 72 -16.90 3.30 4.19
C TYR A 72 -16.47 2.42 3.00
N LEU A 73 -15.86 1.26 3.26
CA LEU A 73 -15.39 0.37 2.20
C LEU A 73 -16.55 -0.22 1.39
N HIS A 74 -17.70 -0.52 2.00
CA HIS A 74 -18.88 -0.99 1.26
C HIS A 74 -19.45 0.08 0.32
N ARG A 75 -19.43 1.36 0.71
CA ARG A 75 -19.81 2.46 -0.19
C ARG A 75 -18.86 2.54 -1.40
N HIS A 76 -17.55 2.46 -1.18
CA HIS A 76 -16.57 2.43 -2.26
C HIS A 76 -16.72 1.21 -3.17
N ILE A 77 -17.04 0.02 -2.61
CA ILE A 77 -17.33 -1.17 -3.41
C ILE A 77 -18.57 -0.96 -4.27
N ALA A 78 -19.64 -0.36 -3.74
CA ALA A 78 -20.85 -0.10 -4.50
C ALA A 78 -20.58 0.85 -5.69
N ASP A 79 -19.81 1.92 -5.46
CA ASP A 79 -19.39 2.85 -6.52
C ASP A 79 -18.53 2.17 -7.58
N MET A 80 -17.46 1.45 -7.16
CA MET A 80 -16.61 0.70 -8.08
C MET A 80 -17.39 -0.35 -8.87
N LYS A 81 -18.33 -1.05 -8.22
CA LYS A 81 -19.17 -2.04 -8.87
C LYS A 81 -20.05 -1.40 -9.92
N LYS A 82 -20.70 -0.28 -9.60
CA LYS A 82 -21.50 0.49 -10.56
C LYS A 82 -20.66 0.87 -11.78
N ARG A 83 -19.51 1.52 -11.57
CA ARG A 83 -18.59 1.91 -12.66
C ARG A 83 -18.13 0.71 -13.49
N TYR A 84 -17.84 -0.42 -12.86
CA TYR A 84 -17.43 -1.64 -13.55
C TYR A 84 -18.53 -2.21 -14.44
N GLU A 85 -19.76 -2.27 -13.93
CA GLU A 85 -20.90 -2.87 -14.62
C GLU A 85 -21.48 -1.96 -15.72
N GLU A 86 -21.35 -0.64 -15.56
CA GLU A 86 -21.80 0.38 -16.53
C GLU A 86 -20.74 0.76 -17.56
N MET A 87 -19.52 0.23 -17.48
CA MET A 87 -18.48 0.50 -18.48
C MET A 87 -18.68 -0.41 -19.72
N PRO A 88 -18.94 0.13 -20.91
CA PRO A 88 -19.04 -0.66 -22.14
C PRO A 88 -17.69 -1.28 -22.51
N ARG A 89 -17.69 -2.52 -22.99
CA ARG A 89 -16.47 -3.26 -23.34
C ARG A 89 -16.52 -3.88 -24.72
N GLY A 90 -15.37 -3.82 -25.40
CA GLY A 90 -15.20 -4.32 -26.76
C GLY A 90 -15.90 -3.45 -27.79
N GLU A 91 -15.74 -3.80 -29.07
CA GLU A 91 -16.28 -3.03 -30.20
C GLU A 91 -17.82 -2.92 -30.16
N ASN A 92 -18.49 -3.94 -29.63
CA ASN A 92 -19.95 -4.01 -29.53
C ASN A 92 -20.52 -3.36 -28.24
N GLY A 93 -19.67 -2.82 -27.36
CA GLY A 93 -20.10 -2.08 -26.16
C GLY A 93 -20.83 -2.94 -25.11
N HIS A 94 -20.47 -4.21 -24.94
CA HIS A 94 -21.14 -5.08 -23.98
C HIS A 94 -20.81 -4.74 -22.52
N PHE A 95 -21.80 -4.86 -21.65
CA PHE A 95 -21.65 -4.70 -20.20
C PHE A 95 -21.31 -6.03 -19.52
N GLN A 96 -20.57 -5.98 -18.41
CA GLN A 96 -20.17 -7.17 -17.65
C GLN A 96 -20.60 -7.05 -16.20
N ARG A 97 -21.29 -8.07 -15.67
CA ARG A 97 -21.60 -8.14 -14.24
C ARG A 97 -20.35 -8.47 -13.42
N ALA A 98 -20.21 -7.84 -12.27
CA ALA A 98 -19.15 -8.13 -11.33
C ALA A 98 -19.34 -9.53 -10.72
N LYS A 99 -18.26 -10.31 -10.66
CA LYS A 99 -18.28 -11.62 -10.00
C LYS A 99 -18.27 -11.45 -8.49
N ILE A 100 -18.85 -12.41 -7.77
CA ILE A 100 -18.89 -12.40 -6.30
C ILE A 100 -17.51 -12.30 -5.64
N ASN A 101 -16.48 -12.83 -6.30
CA ASN A 101 -15.10 -12.84 -5.82
C ASN A 101 -14.25 -11.71 -6.41
N THR A 102 -14.85 -10.66 -6.98
CA THR A 102 -14.11 -9.50 -7.49
C THR A 102 -13.27 -8.88 -6.36
N ARG A 103 -12.01 -8.56 -6.67
CA ARG A 103 -11.06 -7.95 -5.74
C ARG A 103 -11.08 -6.45 -6.01
N TRP A 104 -11.82 -5.71 -5.18
CA TRP A 104 -12.08 -4.29 -5.39
C TRP A 104 -10.94 -3.37 -4.99
N PHE A 105 -10.04 -3.84 -4.11
CA PHE A 105 -8.95 -3.02 -3.60
C PHE A 105 -7.60 -3.72 -3.77
N MET A 106 -6.56 -2.92 -3.84
CA MET A 106 -5.17 -3.32 -3.66
C MET A 106 -4.66 -2.69 -2.37
N GLN A 107 -3.73 -3.36 -1.69
CA GLN A 107 -3.04 -2.80 -0.53
C GLN A 107 -1.55 -2.90 -0.77
N GLY A 108 -0.82 -1.89 -0.32
CA GLY A 108 0.63 -1.86 -0.39
C GLY A 108 1.24 -1.33 0.89
N ILE A 109 2.55 -1.52 0.98
CA ILE A 109 3.39 -1.02 2.06
C ILE A 109 4.63 -0.36 1.47
N LEU A 110 5.02 0.78 2.03
CA LEU A 110 6.29 1.47 1.80
C LEU A 110 7.09 1.42 3.09
N ILE A 111 8.29 0.85 3.04
CA ILE A 111 9.17 0.69 4.19
C ILE A 111 10.49 1.40 3.92
N PHE A 112 11.00 2.07 4.95
CA PHE A 112 12.24 2.84 4.91
C PHE A 112 13.29 2.17 5.79
N SER A 113 14.55 2.15 5.34
CA SER A 113 15.66 1.64 6.13
C SER A 113 15.90 2.50 7.38
N LYS A 114 16.00 1.86 8.55
CA LYS A 114 16.22 2.52 9.85
C LYS A 114 17.44 3.45 9.88
N GLU A 115 18.54 3.06 9.24
CA GLU A 115 19.79 3.84 9.26
C GLU A 115 19.59 5.20 8.57
N GLN A 116 18.94 5.24 7.40
CA GLN A 116 18.63 6.50 6.72
C GLN A 116 17.58 7.36 7.45
N LEU A 117 16.67 6.74 8.21
CA LEU A 117 15.70 7.48 9.02
C LEU A 117 16.32 8.30 10.16
N GLN A 118 17.58 8.04 10.53
CA GLN A 118 18.29 8.86 11.52
C GLN A 118 18.74 10.21 10.95
N GLU A 119 18.78 10.34 9.62
CA GLU A 119 19.27 11.52 8.91
C GLU A 119 18.16 12.33 8.24
N VAL A 120 16.93 11.80 8.22
CA VAL A 120 15.78 12.40 7.54
C VAL A 120 14.66 12.65 8.54
N SER A 121 14.08 13.84 8.49
CA SER A 121 12.91 14.20 9.29
C SER A 121 11.71 13.31 8.97
N THR A 122 11.02 12.81 10.00
CA THR A 122 9.75 12.08 9.86
C THR A 122 8.71 12.88 9.07
N PHE A 123 8.71 14.21 9.20
CA PHE A 123 7.80 15.09 8.46
C PHE A 123 8.10 15.08 6.96
N ASP A 124 9.38 15.09 6.57
CA ASP A 124 9.77 15.02 5.16
C ASP A 124 9.41 13.66 4.57
N ILE A 125 9.58 12.56 5.34
CA ILE A 125 9.12 11.23 4.92
C ILE A 125 7.60 11.23 4.71
N LEU A 126 6.83 11.82 5.63
CA LEU A 126 5.37 11.86 5.55
C LEU A 126 4.90 12.64 4.32
N ILE A 127 5.44 13.85 4.09
CA ILE A 127 5.11 14.64 2.90
C ILE A 127 5.47 13.89 1.62
N ASN A 128 6.68 13.33 1.54
CA ASN A 128 7.10 12.62 0.33
C ASN A 128 6.32 11.34 0.11
N SER A 129 5.88 10.66 1.18
CA SER A 129 4.99 9.50 1.12
C SER A 129 3.63 9.85 0.54
N THR A 130 3.02 10.93 1.01
CA THR A 130 1.72 11.39 0.47
C THR A 130 1.82 11.82 -1.00
N ARG A 131 2.90 12.53 -1.37
CA ARG A 131 3.19 12.86 -2.77
C ARG A 131 3.41 11.61 -3.62
N PHE A 132 4.15 10.63 -3.11
CA PHE A 132 4.37 9.38 -3.83
C PHE A 132 3.06 8.65 -4.12
N LEU A 133 2.16 8.57 -3.13
CA LEU A 133 0.83 7.98 -3.33
C LEU A 133 0.05 8.69 -4.44
N ASP A 134 0.23 10.00 -4.58
CA ASP A 134 -0.42 10.79 -5.64
C ASP A 134 0.12 10.43 -7.01
N VAL A 135 1.45 10.40 -7.16
CA VAL A 135 2.10 10.00 -8.42
C VAL A 135 1.75 8.55 -8.76
N LEU A 136 1.72 7.65 -7.77
CA LEU A 136 1.33 6.25 -7.97
C LEU A 136 -0.14 6.14 -8.42
N ALA A 137 -1.05 6.86 -7.77
CA ALA A 137 -2.47 6.86 -8.11
C ALA A 137 -2.71 7.39 -9.52
N GLU A 138 -2.03 8.47 -9.89
CA GLU A 138 -2.08 9.05 -11.23
C GLU A 138 -1.55 8.08 -12.28
N LYS A 139 -0.37 7.49 -12.05
CA LYS A 139 0.24 6.50 -12.94
C LYS A 139 -0.68 5.30 -13.18
N LEU A 140 -1.38 4.85 -12.14
CA LEU A 140 -2.31 3.73 -12.19
C LEU A 140 -3.74 4.14 -12.58
N LYS A 141 -3.99 5.44 -12.79
CA LYS A 141 -5.30 6.04 -13.07
C LYS A 141 -6.38 5.58 -12.08
N THR A 142 -6.03 5.56 -10.79
CA THR A 142 -6.86 5.04 -9.69
C THR A 142 -6.97 6.04 -8.55
N LYS A 143 -7.70 5.66 -7.50
CA LYS A 143 -7.86 6.44 -6.28
C LYS A 143 -7.17 5.76 -5.12
N VAL A 144 -6.50 6.55 -4.29
CA VAL A 144 -6.09 6.15 -2.95
C VAL A 144 -7.33 6.21 -2.05
N VAL A 145 -7.57 5.13 -1.30
CA VAL A 145 -8.76 4.93 -0.47
C VAL A 145 -8.43 5.12 1.01
N TRP A 146 -7.24 4.70 1.43
CA TRP A 146 -6.71 5.01 2.76
C TRP A 146 -5.19 4.99 2.72
N ALA A 147 -4.58 5.64 3.70
CA ALA A 147 -3.16 5.59 3.98
C ALA A 147 -2.97 5.70 5.49
N GLY A 148 -2.14 4.84 6.07
CA GLY A 148 -1.83 4.76 7.50
C GLY A 148 -0.32 4.73 7.69
N PHE A 149 0.20 5.75 8.37
CA PHE A 149 1.62 5.94 8.62
C PHE A 149 1.93 5.53 10.05
N HIS A 150 2.78 4.52 10.18
CA HIS A 150 3.10 3.85 11.44
C HIS A 150 4.50 4.27 11.88
N ASP A 151 4.56 5.10 12.92
CA ASP A 151 5.78 5.39 13.68
C ASP A 151 5.77 4.65 15.05
N ASP A 152 4.69 3.91 15.32
CA ASP A 152 4.43 3.09 16.50
C ASP A 152 4.95 1.64 16.40
N GLU A 153 5.57 1.28 15.28
CA GLU A 153 6.12 -0.05 15.06
C GLU A 153 7.65 0.01 14.94
N THR A 154 8.28 -1.18 14.85
CA THR A 154 9.74 -1.34 14.85
C THR A 154 10.47 -0.52 13.79
N THR A 155 9.83 -0.25 12.65
CA THR A 155 10.37 0.56 11.56
C THR A 155 9.28 1.47 11.03
N LEU A 156 9.61 2.74 10.78
CA LEU A 156 8.71 3.69 10.13
C LEU A 156 8.26 3.15 8.78
N HIS A 157 6.96 3.09 8.55
CA HIS A 157 6.41 2.63 7.28
C HIS A 157 5.02 3.19 7.01
N LEU A 158 4.63 3.17 5.74
CA LEU A 158 3.32 3.58 5.27
C LEU A 158 2.59 2.37 4.72
N GLN A 159 1.41 2.08 5.23
CA GLN A 159 0.47 1.13 4.65
C GLN A 159 -0.62 1.92 3.90
N PHE A 160 -1.01 1.47 2.72
CA PHE A 160 -1.97 2.21 1.89
C PHE A 160 -2.86 1.29 1.09
N GLY A 161 -4.07 1.78 0.80
CA GLY A 161 -5.05 1.12 -0.04
C GLY A 161 -5.39 1.91 -1.29
N LEU A 162 -5.48 1.22 -2.41
CA LEU A 162 -5.92 1.77 -3.70
C LEU A 162 -7.18 1.05 -4.17
N GLU A 163 -8.01 1.72 -4.96
CA GLU A 163 -8.97 1.01 -5.80
C GLU A 163 -8.21 0.09 -6.77
N ASN A 164 -8.75 -1.11 -6.99
CA ASN A 164 -8.21 -2.06 -7.96
C ASN A 164 -8.83 -1.89 -9.35
N LEU A 165 -9.34 -0.70 -9.66
CA LEU A 165 -9.90 -0.34 -10.96
C LEU A 165 -9.23 0.95 -11.44
N ASP A 166 -8.90 1.01 -12.73
CA ASP A 166 -8.51 2.28 -13.33
C ASP A 166 -9.76 3.10 -13.74
N SER A 167 -9.52 4.26 -14.34
CA SER A 167 -10.55 5.15 -14.88
C SER A 167 -11.45 4.49 -15.94
N GLU A 168 -11.00 3.41 -16.57
CA GLU A 168 -11.74 2.62 -17.56
C GLU A 168 -12.35 1.34 -16.94
N ALA A 169 -12.40 1.27 -15.61
CA ALA A 169 -12.90 0.14 -14.84
C ALA A 169 -12.22 -1.21 -15.17
N HIS A 170 -10.97 -1.18 -15.63
CA HIS A 170 -10.13 -2.35 -15.79
C HIS A 170 -9.39 -2.67 -14.50
N THR A 171 -9.30 -3.96 -14.16
CA THR A 171 -8.60 -4.40 -12.94
C THR A 171 -7.09 -4.12 -13.03
N ILE A 172 -6.55 -3.36 -12.09
CA ILE A 172 -5.14 -2.90 -12.11
C ILE A 172 -4.16 -3.99 -11.72
N GLN A 173 -4.38 -4.65 -10.58
CA GLN A 173 -3.35 -5.47 -9.95
C GLN A 173 -2.82 -6.60 -10.82
N ARG A 174 -3.68 -7.20 -11.65
CA ARG A 174 -3.29 -8.27 -12.59
C ARG A 174 -2.39 -7.78 -13.72
N ARG A 175 -2.41 -6.47 -14.01
CA ARG A 175 -1.61 -5.79 -15.02
C ARG A 175 -0.29 -5.26 -14.45
N ILE A 176 -0.13 -5.24 -13.13
CA ILE A 176 1.15 -5.08 -12.46
C ILE A 176 1.82 -6.45 -12.38
N ASN A 177 2.61 -6.80 -13.40
CA ASN A 177 3.13 -8.15 -13.59
C ASN A 177 4.47 -8.13 -14.34
N LYS A 178 5.13 -9.28 -14.48
CA LYS A 178 6.45 -9.37 -15.14
C LYS A 178 6.42 -9.33 -16.69
N ARG A 179 5.26 -9.25 -17.33
CA ARG A 179 5.12 -9.37 -18.79
C ARG A 179 5.28 -8.00 -19.44
N VAL A 180 6.44 -7.73 -20.04
CA VAL A 180 6.76 -6.40 -20.59
C VAL A 180 6.17 -6.19 -22.00
N ASP A 181 6.03 -7.26 -22.79
CA ASP A 181 5.59 -7.19 -24.19
C ASP A 181 4.06 -7.40 -24.35
N GLN A 182 3.27 -6.61 -23.64
CA GLN A 182 1.80 -6.69 -23.70
C GLN A 182 1.20 -5.28 -23.84
N PRO A 183 0.04 -5.13 -24.51
CA PRO A 183 -0.63 -3.83 -24.62
C PRO A 183 -1.00 -3.31 -23.23
N GLU A 184 -1.16 -1.99 -23.08
CA GLU A 184 -1.46 -1.33 -21.78
C GLU A 184 -2.69 -1.91 -21.06
N ARG A 185 -3.65 -2.40 -21.84
CA ARG A 185 -4.83 -3.14 -21.36
C ARG A 185 -4.48 -4.38 -20.53
N ASN A 186 -3.34 -5.00 -20.77
CA ASN A 186 -2.88 -6.25 -20.16
C ASN A 186 -1.63 -6.07 -19.29
N HIS A 187 -0.91 -4.95 -19.45
CA HIS A 187 0.29 -4.62 -18.69
C HIS A 187 0.35 -3.12 -18.40
N LEU A 188 0.52 -2.74 -17.14
CA LEU A 188 0.67 -1.33 -16.76
C LEU A 188 2.11 -1.01 -16.36
N MET A 189 2.72 -1.92 -15.60
CA MET A 189 4.12 -1.86 -15.20
C MET A 189 4.53 -3.18 -14.56
N THR A 190 5.83 -3.37 -14.41
CA THR A 190 6.45 -4.44 -13.65
C THR A 190 6.56 -4.08 -12.17
N THR A 191 6.76 -5.11 -11.35
CA THR A 191 7.10 -4.90 -9.94
C THR A 191 8.46 -4.22 -9.76
N ASN A 192 9.36 -4.33 -10.76
CA ASN A 192 10.66 -3.64 -10.72
C ASN A 192 10.47 -2.15 -10.99
N GLU A 193 9.69 -1.78 -12.01
CA GLU A 193 9.37 -0.37 -12.27
C GLU A 193 8.64 0.28 -11.09
N LEU A 194 7.83 -0.49 -10.35
CA LEU A 194 7.21 0.02 -9.11
C LEU A 194 8.27 0.33 -8.04
N GLN A 195 9.30 -0.51 -7.88
CA GLN A 195 10.43 -0.23 -6.98
C GLN A 195 11.28 0.94 -7.48
N ASP A 196 11.49 1.04 -8.78
CA ASP A 196 12.29 2.10 -9.40
C ASP A 196 11.61 3.45 -9.19
N MET A 197 10.28 3.48 -9.35
CA MET A 197 9.45 4.65 -9.07
C MET A 197 9.58 5.11 -7.60
N ALA A 198 9.56 4.18 -6.64
CA ALA A 198 9.81 4.52 -5.24
C ALA A 198 11.25 5.02 -5.03
N GLY A 199 12.24 4.32 -5.57
CA GLY A 199 13.65 4.71 -5.44
C GLY A 199 13.94 6.11 -5.98
N GLU A 200 13.41 6.46 -7.16
CA GLU A 200 13.59 7.78 -7.74
C GLU A 200 12.86 8.86 -6.93
N HIS A 201 11.63 8.59 -6.49
CA HIS A 201 10.83 9.56 -5.72
C HIS A 201 11.46 9.94 -4.38
N PHE A 202 12.10 8.98 -3.69
CA PHE A 202 12.71 9.21 -2.38
C PHE A 202 14.23 9.48 -2.43
N LYS A 203 14.80 9.60 -3.64
CA LYS A 203 16.24 9.79 -3.86
C LYS A 203 16.79 11.06 -3.22
N GLU A 204 16.02 12.15 -3.28
CA GLU A 204 16.43 13.43 -2.69
C GLU A 204 16.53 13.38 -1.16
N LEU A 205 15.85 12.42 -0.52
CA LEU A 205 15.97 12.15 0.91
C LEU A 205 17.10 11.16 1.23
N GLY A 206 17.95 10.84 0.24
CA GLY A 206 19.08 9.92 0.39
C GLY A 206 18.71 8.44 0.32
N PHE A 207 17.47 8.09 -0.05
CA PHE A 207 17.11 6.69 -0.25
C PHE A 207 17.52 6.18 -1.63
N ARG A 208 17.78 4.88 -1.72
CA ARG A 208 17.98 4.12 -2.95
C ARG A 208 16.90 3.05 -3.09
N ARG A 209 16.60 2.65 -4.31
CA ARG A 209 15.67 1.54 -4.58
C ARG A 209 16.09 0.26 -3.83
N GLY A 210 15.13 -0.50 -3.32
CA GLY A 210 15.39 -1.82 -2.76
C GLY A 210 16.05 -2.77 -3.76
N ILE A 211 16.95 -3.63 -3.27
CA ILE A 211 17.67 -4.61 -4.10
C ILE A 211 16.75 -5.81 -4.38
N SER A 212 16.74 -6.28 -5.63
CA SER A 212 15.88 -7.38 -6.05
C SER A 212 16.22 -8.69 -5.33
N ARG A 213 15.24 -9.59 -5.22
CA ARG A 213 15.45 -10.96 -4.73
C ARG A 213 16.49 -11.71 -5.56
N ASP A 214 16.51 -11.49 -6.87
CA ASP A 214 17.38 -12.27 -7.76
C ASP A 214 18.86 -11.94 -7.50
N VAL A 215 19.16 -10.76 -6.93
CA VAL A 215 20.49 -10.37 -6.45
C VAL A 215 20.71 -10.78 -4.99
N THR A 216 19.73 -10.55 -4.11
CA THR A 216 19.90 -10.76 -2.65
C THR A 216 19.67 -12.19 -2.19
N GLY A 217 19.00 -13.03 -2.98
CA GLY A 217 18.47 -14.33 -2.58
C GLY A 217 17.34 -14.25 -1.52
N ALA A 218 16.99 -13.06 -1.03
CA ALA A 218 16.12 -12.87 0.11
C ALA A 218 14.66 -13.16 -0.24
N LYS A 219 14.08 -14.22 0.35
CA LYS A 219 12.65 -14.47 0.27
C LYS A 219 11.91 -13.56 1.23
N HIS A 220 10.71 -13.13 0.82
CA HIS A 220 9.81 -12.45 1.74
C HIS A 220 9.50 -13.37 2.93
N LYS A 221 9.59 -12.81 4.12
CA LYS A 221 9.23 -13.43 5.39
C LYS A 221 8.05 -12.68 5.96
N GLU A 222 7.06 -13.39 6.48
CA GLU A 222 5.97 -12.75 7.21
C GLU A 222 6.52 -12.11 8.49
N VAL A 223 5.84 -11.10 9.03
CA VAL A 223 6.29 -10.37 10.24
C VAL A 223 6.61 -11.34 11.38
N ARG A 224 5.76 -12.35 11.59
CA ARG A 224 5.96 -13.40 12.60
C ARG A 224 7.23 -14.20 12.40
N ASP A 225 7.62 -14.45 11.15
CA ASP A 225 8.83 -15.21 10.82
C ASP A 225 10.08 -14.37 11.08
N VAL A 226 10.03 -13.06 10.81
CA VAL A 226 11.11 -12.13 11.15
C VAL A 226 11.31 -12.06 12.66
N PHE A 227 10.23 -11.85 13.43
CA PHE A 227 10.30 -11.83 14.90
C PHE A 227 10.88 -13.11 15.49
N ARG A 228 10.54 -14.29 14.94
CA ARG A 228 11.10 -15.57 15.40
C ARG A 228 12.61 -15.66 15.18
N ILE A 229 13.10 -15.14 14.05
CA ILE A 229 14.52 -15.15 13.71
C ILE A 229 15.29 -14.17 14.60
N GLU A 230 14.77 -12.95 14.77
CA GLU A 230 15.40 -11.95 15.64
C GLU A 230 15.48 -12.43 17.10
N GLN A 231 14.42 -13.11 17.59
CA GLN A 231 14.43 -13.71 18.93
C GLN A 231 15.44 -14.85 19.05
N ALA A 232 15.59 -15.69 18.02
CA ALA A 232 16.60 -16.75 18.02
C ALA A 232 18.03 -16.19 18.03
N GLU A 233 18.30 -15.14 17.25
CA GLU A 233 19.61 -14.47 17.20
C GLU A 233 19.97 -13.74 18.52
N LEU A 234 18.96 -13.29 19.28
CA LEU A 234 19.15 -12.71 20.60
C LEU A 234 19.45 -13.74 21.69
N ILE A 235 18.99 -14.99 21.53
CA ILE A 235 19.25 -16.10 22.46
C ILE A 235 20.65 -16.71 22.23
N GLU A 236 21.18 -16.62 21.01
CA GLU A 236 22.51 -17.13 20.65
C GLU A 236 23.67 -16.15 20.94
N LYS A 237 23.38 -14.94 21.44
CA LYS A 237 24.37 -13.94 21.90
C LYS A 237 24.49 -13.92 23.41
#